data_AF-A0A349JC50-F1
#
_entry.id   AF-A0A349JC50-F1
#
_cell.length_a   1.000
_cell.length_b   1.000
_cell.length_c   1.000
_cell.angle_alpha   90.00
_cell.angle_beta   90.00
_cell.angle_gamma   90.00
#
_symmetry.space_group_name_H-M   'P 1'
#
loop_
_entity.id
_entity.type
_entity.pdbx_description
1 polymer ?
#
loop_
_entity_poly.entity_id
_entity_poly.type
_entity_poly.pdbx_seq_one_letter_code
_entity_poly.pdbx_strand_id
1 'polypeptide(L)' 'AAAAAIVLEAGGVISDLDGRPVFPIDLAGYTGAKVPFLAAAPGAHAQLLAELRNPAP' A
#
# COMPACT_ATOMS: atom_id res chain seq x y z
N ALA A 1 6.66 3.84 -8.51
CA ALA A 1 5.62 4.87 -8.73
C ALA A 1 4.63 4.49 -9.84
N ALA A 2 5.06 4.06 -11.04
CA ALA A 2 4.15 3.77 -12.16
C ALA A 2 2.97 2.83 -11.84
N ALA A 3 3.22 1.74 -11.11
CA ALA A 3 2.16 0.82 -10.69
C ALA A 3 1.11 1.45 -9.77
N ALA A 4 1.49 2.42 -8.93
CA ALA A 4 0.56 3.11 -8.03
C ALA A 4 -0.48 3.90 -8.81
N ALA A 5 -0.09 4.58 -9.90
CA ALA A 5 -1.02 5.28 -10.78
C ALA A 5 -2.03 4.29 -11.39
N ILE A 6 -1.58 3.16 -11.91
CA ILE A 6 -2.48 2.13 -12.49
C ILE A 6 -3.48 1.61 -11.45
N VAL A 7 -3.01 1.31 -10.24
CA VAL A 7 -3.88 0.83 -9.15
C VAL A 7 -4.93 1.87 -8.79
N LEU A 8 -4.55 3.15 -8.68
CA LEU A 8 -5.47 4.23 -8.33
C LEU A 8 -6.51 4.48 -9.42
N GLU A 9 -6.10 4.50 -10.70
CA GLU A 9 -7.03 4.65 -11.84
C GLU A 9 -8.01 3.47 -11.94
N ALA A 10 -7.60 2.27 -11.52
CA ALA A 10 -8.46 1.09 -11.44
C ALA A 10 -9.41 1.08 -10.22
N GLY A 11 -9.39 2.13 -9.38
CA GLY A 11 -10.19 2.21 -8.15
C GLY A 11 -9.64 1.37 -6.99
N GLY A 12 -8.39 0.91 -7.09
CA GLY A 12 -7.68 0.22 -6.03
C GLY A 12 -7.10 1.17 -4.99
N VAL A 13 -6.62 0.60 -3.89
CA VAL A 13 -5.98 1.30 -2.78
C VAL A 13 -4.52 0.89 -2.69
N ILE A 14 -3.65 1.85 -2.40
CA ILE A 14 -2.24 1.61 -2.09
C ILE A 14 -1.88 2.25 -0.74
N SER A 15 -1.31 1.47 0.18
CA SER A 15 -0.92 1.92 1.51
C SER A 15 0.40 1.29 1.96
N ASP A 16 0.97 1.77 3.06
CA ASP A 16 1.93 1.00 3.84
C ASP A 16 1.22 -0.22 4.50
N LEU A 17 1.98 -1.01 5.26
CA LEU A 17 1.46 -2.19 5.95
C LEU A 17 0.61 -1.86 7.20
N ASP A 18 0.57 -0.60 7.62
CA ASP A 18 -0.30 -0.11 8.69
C ASP A 18 -1.63 0.45 8.15
N GLY A 19 -1.73 0.64 6.83
CA GLY A 19 -2.89 1.21 6.15
C GLY A 19 -2.79 2.72 5.88
N ARG A 20 -1.63 3.36 6.11
CA ARG A 20 -1.43 4.77 5.77
C ARG A 20 -1.17 4.93 4.28
N PRO A 21 -1.69 5.99 3.62
CA PRO A 21 -1.40 6.25 2.21
C PRO A 21 0.12 6.35 1.97
N VAL A 22 0.62 5.60 0.99
CA VAL A 22 2.04 5.62 0.61
C VAL A 22 2.29 6.43 -0.68
N PHE A 23 1.22 6.77 -1.40
CA PHE A 23 1.29 7.54 -2.63
C PHE A 23 0.51 8.86 -2.48
N PRO A 24 1.04 10.00 -2.97
CA PRO A 24 2.37 10.18 -3.58
C PRO A 24 3.51 9.89 -2.59
N ILE A 25 4.61 9.30 -3.09
CA ILE A 25 5.80 9.04 -2.26
C ILE A 25 6.51 10.37 -2.01
N ASP A 26 6.75 10.70 -0.75
CA ASP A 26 7.67 11.79 -0.39
C ASP A 26 9.11 11.36 -0.69
N LEU A 27 9.75 12.08 -1.60
CA LEU A 27 11.13 11.82 -2.03
C LEU A 27 12.15 12.63 -1.24
N ALA A 28 11.72 13.51 -0.32
CA ALA A 28 12.63 14.30 0.50
C ALA A 28 13.51 13.37 1.35
N GLY A 29 14.82 13.36 1.04
CA GLY A 29 15.78 12.51 1.74
C GLY A 29 15.66 11.01 1.42
N TYR A 30 14.90 10.62 0.39
CA TYR A 30 14.77 9.22 0.02
C TYR A 30 16.03 8.70 -0.69
N THR A 31 16.71 7.72 -0.08
CA THR A 31 17.97 7.14 -0.58
C THR A 31 17.77 5.82 -1.32
N GLY A 32 16.58 5.57 -1.87
CA GLY A 32 16.30 4.32 -2.60
C GLY A 32 16.02 3.11 -1.71
N ALA A 33 15.65 3.32 -0.44
CA ALA A 33 15.26 2.23 0.45
C ALA A 33 14.03 1.48 -0.06
N LYS A 34 13.95 0.16 0.13
CA LYS A 34 12.75 -0.60 -0.25
C LYS A 34 11.54 -0.07 0.53
N VAL A 35 10.42 0.15 -0.16
CA VAL A 35 9.16 0.60 0.41
C VAL A 35 8.19 -0.58 0.41
N PRO A 36 7.92 -1.22 1.55
CA PRO A 36 6.83 -2.18 1.66
C PRO A 36 5.49 -1.45 1.46
N PHE A 37 4.62 -2.02 0.64
CA PHE A 37 3.29 -1.48 0.42
C PHE A 37 2.29 -2.62 0.18
N LEU A 38 1.02 -2.33 0.43
CA LEU A 38 -0.11 -3.16 0.07
C LEU A 38 -0.90 -2.47 -1.04
N ALA A 39 -1.17 -3.17 -2.13
CA ALA A 39 -2.01 -2.72 -3.22
C ALA A 39 -3.12 -3.74 -3.49
N ALA A 40 -4.39 -3.33 -3.35
CA ALA A 40 -5.53 -4.23 -3.52
C ALA A 40 -6.83 -3.45 -3.81
N ALA A 41 -7.88 -4.16 -4.22
CA ALA A 41 -9.24 -3.60 -4.24
C ALA A 41 -9.69 -3.25 -2.82
N PRO A 42 -10.56 -2.24 -2.60
CA PRO A 42 -10.88 -1.71 -1.27
C PRO A 42 -11.31 -2.76 -0.23
N GLY A 43 -12.19 -3.71 -0.62
CA GLY A 43 -12.65 -4.77 0.29
C GLY A 43 -11.54 -5.74 0.69
N ALA A 44 -10.73 -6.20 -0.28
CA ALA A 44 -9.60 -7.08 -0.03
C ALA A 44 -8.49 -6.36 0.76
N HIS A 45 -8.29 -5.07 0.52
CA HIS A 45 -7.30 -4.26 1.23
C HIS A 45 -7.55 -4.25 2.75
N ALA A 46 -8.80 -4.01 3.16
CA ALA A 46 -9.19 -4.05 4.57
C ALA A 46 -8.97 -5.43 5.21
N GLN A 47 -9.32 -6.50 4.49
CA GLN A 47 -9.12 -7.87 4.95
C GLN A 47 -7.63 -8.20 5.12
N LEU A 48 -6.81 -7.91 4.10
CA LEU A 48 -5.38 -8.18 4.12
C LEU A 48 -4.66 -7.39 5.22
N LEU A 49 -5.05 -6.15 5.50
CA LEU A 49 -4.54 -5.39 6.64
C LEU A 49 -4.89 -6.05 7.98
N ALA A 50 -6.10 -6.59 8.11
CA ALA A 50 -6.49 -7.30 9.32
C ALA A 50 -5.65 -8.59 9.50
N GLU A 51 -5.42 -9.33 8.42
CA GLU A 51 -4.55 -10.53 8.42
C GLU A 51 -3.09 -10.18 8.74
N LEU A 52 -2.56 -9.06 8.22
CA LEU A 52 -1.20 -8.61 8.56
C LEU A 52 -1.06 -8.24 10.04
N ARG A 53 -2.09 -7.67 10.66
CA ARG A 53 -2.09 -7.29 12.08
C ARG A 53 -2.27 -8.49 13.00
N ASN A 54 -2.99 -9.50 12.55
CA ASN A 54 -3.25 -10.73 13.30
C ASN A 54 -3.09 -11.93 12.36
N PRO A 55 -1.84 -12.31 12.03
CA PRO A 55 -1.61 -13.44 11.14
C PRO A 55 -2.18 -14.70 11.78
N ALA A 56 -3.01 -15.42 11.02
CA ALA A 56 -3.50 -16.72 11.44
C ALA A 56 -2.29 -17.63 11.76
N PRO A 57 -2.38 -18.47 12.81
CA PRO A 57 -1.30 -19.36 13.23
C PRO A 57 -0.94 -20.41 12.16
#